data_AF-A0A2H6IDH2-F1
#
_entry.id   AF-A0A2H6IDH2-F1
#
_cell.length_a   1.000
_cell.length_b   1.000
_cell.length_c   1.000
_cell.angle_alpha   90.00
_cell.angle_beta   90.00
_cell.angle_gamma   90.00
#
_symmetry.space_group_name_H-M   'P 1'
#
loop_
_entity.id
_entity.type
_entity.pdbx_description
1 polymer ?
#
loop_
_entity_poly.entity_id
_entity_poly.type
_entity_poly.pdbx_seq_one_letter_code
_entity_poly.pdbx_strand_id
1 'polypeptide(L)'
;MRSLGQRAELLRVIAHPARIRILEELTKGVKCVSDFEEFLEISQPNISQHLSLLRNHGIIDYYMDGRLRCYFLVDPVIPDILKLLEQDYSESLPAPACCPVTKKGKYPGEMRR
;
A
#
# COMPACT_ATOMS: atom_id res chain seq x y z
N MET A 1 -16.37 -7.58 -0.09
CA MET A 1 -15.54 -6.88 0.93
C MET A 1 -14.32 -7.74 1.25
N ARG A 2 -13.11 -7.16 1.35
CA ARG A 2 -11.91 -7.90 1.77
C ARG A 2 -12.04 -8.35 3.23
N SER A 3 -11.66 -9.59 3.54
CA SER A 3 -11.55 -10.11 4.91
C SER A 3 -10.46 -9.39 5.72
N LEU A 4 -10.42 -9.58 7.04
CA LEU A 4 -9.34 -9.06 7.90
C LEU A 4 -7.95 -9.55 7.45
N GLY A 5 -7.81 -10.85 7.20
CA GLY A 5 -6.55 -11.44 6.74
C GLY A 5 -6.10 -10.87 5.40
N GLN A 6 -7.02 -10.71 4.44
CA GLN A 6 -6.70 -10.11 3.14
C GLN A 6 -6.26 -8.64 3.25
N ARG A 7 -6.84 -7.87 4.19
CA ARG A 7 -6.43 -6.49 4.44
C ARG A 7 -5.02 -6.42 5.04
N ALA A 8 -4.74 -7.24 6.05
CA ALA A 8 -3.40 -7.31 6.65
C ALA A 8 -2.35 -7.74 5.64
N GLU A 9 -2.69 -8.72 4.81
CA GLU A 9 -1.80 -9.24 3.77
C GLU A 9 -1.51 -8.19 2.69
N LEU A 10 -2.51 -7.44 2.23
CA LEU A 10 -2.31 -6.33 1.30
C LEU A 10 -1.30 -5.32 1.85
N LEU A 11 -1.50 -4.89 3.11
CA LEU A 11 -0.60 -3.94 3.77
C LEU A 11 0.83 -4.50 3.89
N ARG A 12 0.97 -5.77 4.29
CA ARG A 12 2.26 -6.47 4.39
C ARG A 12 2.98 -6.51 3.05
N VAL A 13 2.24 -6.77 1.97
CA VAL A 13 2.79 -6.85 0.63
C VAL A 13 3.21 -5.46 0.16
N ILE A 14 2.45 -4.39 0.36
CA ILE A 14 2.86 -3.06 -0.13
C ILE A 14 3.94 -2.38 0.73
N ALA A 15 4.08 -2.76 2.01
CA ALA A 15 5.01 -2.13 2.97
C ALA A 15 6.50 -2.45 2.71
N HIS A 16 7.03 -1.96 1.59
CA HIS A 16 8.45 -1.98 1.25
C HIS A 16 8.80 -0.81 0.33
N PRO A 17 9.90 -0.08 0.56
CA PRO A 17 10.22 1.15 -0.19
C PRO A 17 10.19 0.97 -1.71
N ALA A 18 10.86 -0.05 -2.23
CA ALA A 18 10.87 -0.33 -3.67
C ALA A 18 9.47 -0.62 -4.24
N ARG A 19 8.59 -1.28 -3.47
CA ARG A 19 7.24 -1.60 -3.92
C ARG A 19 6.34 -0.38 -3.90
N ILE A 20 6.45 0.45 -2.86
CA ILE A 20 5.78 1.76 -2.83
C ILE A 20 6.17 2.57 -4.06
N ARG A 21 7.47 2.68 -4.34
CA ARG A 21 7.97 3.42 -5.50
C ARG A 21 7.49 2.85 -6.85
N ILE A 22 7.47 1.53 -7.01
CA ILE A 22 6.89 0.88 -8.20
C ILE A 22 5.41 1.27 -8.35
N LEU A 23 4.64 1.19 -7.27
CA LEU A 23 3.21 1.49 -7.29
C LEU A 23 2.94 2.98 -7.58
N GLU A 24 3.74 3.90 -7.01
CA GLU A 24 3.70 5.34 -7.33
C GLU A 24 3.98 5.63 -8.81
N GLU A 25 4.90 4.91 -9.44
CA GLU A 25 5.15 5.09 -10.88
C GLU A 25 4.00 4.52 -11.72
N LEU A 26 3.39 3.43 -11.26
CA LEU A 26 2.26 2.82 -11.94
C LEU A 26 0.94 3.60 -11.78
N THR A 27 0.79 4.45 -10.76
CA THR A 27 -0.37 5.38 -10.68
C THR A 27 -0.30 6.46 -11.75
N LYS A 28 0.89 6.77 -12.28
CA LYS A 28 1.09 7.75 -13.36
C LYS A 28 0.83 7.16 -14.75
N GLY A 29 0.78 5.83 -14.87
CA GLY A 29 0.52 5.13 -16.13
C GLY A 29 1.26 3.80 -16.23
N VAL A 30 1.09 3.13 -17.37
CA VAL A 30 1.77 1.86 -17.67
C VAL A 30 3.29 2.07 -17.71
N LYS A 31 4.05 1.12 -17.15
CA LYS A 31 5.52 1.13 -17.15
C LYS A 31 6.08 -0.22 -17.57
N CYS A 32 7.10 -0.23 -18.42
CA CYS A 32 7.82 -1.45 -18.80
C CYS A 32 9.01 -1.71 -17.88
N VAL A 33 9.52 -2.95 -17.87
CA VAL A 33 10.62 -3.35 -16.96
C VAL A 33 11.83 -2.41 -17.03
N SER A 34 12.19 -1.96 -18.23
CA SER A 34 13.29 -1.02 -18.47
C SER A 34 13.10 0.33 -17.77
N ASP A 35 11.85 0.80 -17.67
CA ASP A 35 11.56 2.09 -17.05
C ASP A 35 11.87 2.04 -15.55
N PHE A 36 11.65 0.90 -14.90
CA PHE A 36 11.91 0.73 -13.47
C PHE A 36 13.40 0.78 -13.12
N GLU A 37 14.29 0.39 -14.03
CA GLU A 37 15.74 0.45 -13.82
C GLU A 37 16.25 1.90 -13.68
N GLU A 38 15.63 2.82 -14.42
CA GLU A 38 16.00 4.24 -14.42
C GLU A 38 15.58 4.94 -13.12
N PHE A 39 14.42 4.56 -12.54
CA PHE A 39 13.85 5.27 -11.38
C PHE A 39 14.19 4.67 -10.02
N LEU A 40 14.57 3.39 -9.94
CA LEU A 40 14.71 2.70 -8.66
C LEU A 40 16.15 2.65 -8.14
N GLU A 41 17.18 2.94 -8.92
CA GLU A 41 18.59 2.72 -8.55
C GLU A 41 18.87 1.30 -7.97
N ILE A 42 18.01 0.32 -8.32
CA ILE A 42 18.07 -1.07 -7.85
C ILE A 42 18.33 -1.98 -9.04
N SER A 43 19.09 -3.05 -8.84
CA SER A 43 19.39 -4.04 -9.88
C SER A 43 18.16 -4.85 -10.36
N GLN A 44 18.14 -5.22 -11.65
CA GLN A 44 17.11 -6.04 -12.30
C GLN A 44 16.61 -7.28 -11.53
N PRO A 45 17.49 -8.10 -10.90
CA PRO A 45 17.03 -9.29 -10.17
C PRO A 45 16.07 -8.94 -9.03
N ASN A 46 16.27 -7.80 -8.38
CA ASN A 46 15.45 -7.35 -7.26
C ASN A 46 14.10 -6.79 -7.74
N ILE A 47 14.07 -6.11 -8.90
CA ILE A 47 12.83 -5.56 -9.48
C ILE A 47 11.87 -6.68 -9.89
N SER A 48 12.36 -7.72 -10.56
CA SER A 48 11.53 -8.85 -11.00
C SER A 48 10.87 -9.58 -9.84
N GLN A 49 11.56 -9.70 -8.70
CA GLN A 49 11.01 -10.31 -7.49
C GLN A 49 9.87 -9.46 -6.90
N HIS A 50 10.05 -8.14 -6.84
CA HIS A 50 9.01 -7.21 -6.37
C HIS A 50 7.77 -7.24 -7.27
N LEU A 51 7.95 -7.18 -8.59
CA LEU A 51 6.85 -7.24 -9.56
C LEU A 51 6.09 -8.57 -9.48
N SER A 52 6.81 -9.69 -9.34
CA SER A 52 6.20 -11.02 -9.19
C SER A 52 5.36 -11.11 -7.92
N LEU A 53 5.85 -10.58 -6.80
CA LEU A 53 5.11 -10.57 -5.54
C LEU A 53 3.82 -9.72 -5.67
N LEU A 54 3.92 -8.50 -6.17
CA LEU A 54 2.77 -7.62 -6.36
C LEU A 54 1.72 -8.25 -7.27
N ARG A 55 2.16 -8.92 -8.36
CA ARG A 55 1.29 -9.64 -9.28
C ARG A 55 0.61 -10.84 -8.64
N ASN A 56 1.34 -11.65 -7.88
CA ASN A 56 0.79 -12.83 -7.20
C ASN A 56 -0.32 -12.46 -6.19
N HIS A 57 -0.29 -11.23 -5.67
CA HIS A 57 -1.32 -10.68 -4.80
C HIS A 57 -2.42 -9.89 -5.54
N GLY A 58 -2.41 -9.88 -6.88
CA GLY A 58 -3.45 -9.24 -7.69
C GLY A 58 -3.41 -7.71 -7.66
N ILE A 59 -2.27 -7.13 -7.27
CA ILE A 59 -2.11 -5.66 -7.13
C ILE A 59 -1.81 -5.03 -8.49
N ILE A 60 -0.99 -5.72 -9.29
CA ILE A 60 -0.59 -5.32 -10.63
C ILE A 60 -0.77 -6.50 -11.58
N ASP A 61 -0.80 -6.22 -12.88
CA ASP A 61 -0.59 -7.23 -13.91
C ASP A 61 0.23 -6.63 -15.06
N TYR A 62 0.47 -7.41 -16.12
CA TYR A 62 1.22 -6.94 -17.28
C TYR A 62 0.64 -7.44 -18.60
N TYR A 63 1.01 -6.76 -19.68
CA TYR A 63 0.90 -7.26 -21.03
C TYR A 63 2.28 -7.26 -21.71
N MET A 64 2.37 -7.98 -22.82
CA MET A 64 3.58 -8.01 -23.65
C MET A 64 3.49 -6.93 -24.72
N ASP A 65 4.46 -6.02 -24.75
CA ASP A 65 4.66 -5.08 -25.86
C ASP A 65 5.96 -5.45 -26.60
N GLY A 66 5.81 -6.19 -27.69
CA GLY A 66 6.93 -6.83 -28.38
C GLY A 66 7.67 -7.81 -27.45
N ARG A 67 8.90 -7.46 -27.06
CA ARG A 67 9.74 -8.25 -26.13
C ARG A 67 9.69 -7.74 -24.69
N LEU A 68 9.04 -6.62 -24.44
CA LEU A 68 8.98 -5.97 -23.14
C LEU A 68 7.73 -6.40 -22.38
N ARG A 69 7.87 -6.53 -21.06
CA ARG A 69 6.74 -6.67 -20.13
C ARG A 69 6.37 -5.29 -19.61
N CYS A 70 5.12 -4.88 -19.84
CA CYS A 70 4.61 -3.58 -19.43
C CYS A 70 3.49 -3.76 -18.41
N TYR A 71 3.73 -3.23 -17.23
CA TYR A 71 2.93 -3.42 -16.02
C TYR A 71 1.95 -2.28 -15.80
N PHE A 72 0.84 -2.60 -15.16
CA PHE A 72 -0.23 -1.65 -14.81
C PHE A 72 -0.88 -2.03 -13.48
N LEU A 73 -1.48 -1.04 -12.81
CA LEU A 73 -2.24 -1.25 -11.58
C LEU A 73 -3.57 -1.94 -11.85
N VAL A 74 -3.90 -2.91 -11.02
CA VAL A 74 -5.17 -3.66 -11.05
C VAL A 74 -6.00 -3.36 -9.81
N ASP A 75 -5.37 -3.25 -8.64
CA ASP A 75 -6.09 -3.04 -7.39
C ASP A 75 -6.44 -1.55 -7.20
N PRO A 76 -7.75 -1.20 -7.20
CA PRO A 76 -8.19 0.20 -7.14
C PRO A 76 -7.97 0.85 -5.78
N VAL A 77 -7.63 0.09 -4.74
CA VAL A 77 -7.36 0.65 -3.40
C VAL A 77 -5.97 1.26 -3.29
N ILE A 78 -5.03 0.87 -4.16
CA ILE A 78 -3.64 1.33 -4.08
C ILE A 78 -3.51 2.85 -4.24
N PRO A 79 -4.13 3.50 -5.24
CA PRO A 79 -4.05 4.96 -5.37
C PRO A 79 -4.55 5.69 -4.12
N ASP A 80 -5.65 5.19 -3.51
CA ASP A 80 -6.21 5.78 -2.29
C ASP A 80 -5.26 5.64 -1.10
N ILE A 81 -4.63 4.47 -0.92
CA ILE A 81 -3.64 4.26 0.15
C ILE A 81 -2.44 5.18 -0.05
N LEU A 82 -1.85 5.22 -1.25
CA LEU A 82 -0.67 6.05 -1.52
C LEU A 82 -0.97 7.53 -1.26
N LYS A 83 -2.11 8.01 -1.75
CA LYS A 83 -2.57 9.38 -1.51
C LYS A 83 -2.73 9.70 -0.02
N LEU A 84 -3.22 8.76 0.78
CA LEU A 84 -3.35 8.95 2.24
C LEU A 84 -1.98 9.02 2.93
N LEU A 85 -0.98 8.28 2.44
CA LEU A 85 0.37 8.26 3.00
C LEU A 85 1.20 9.50 2.64
N GLU A 86 0.90 10.15 1.52
CA GLU A 86 1.52 11.42 1.10
C GLU A 86 0.98 12.65 1.85
N GLN A 87 -0.10 12.50 2.63
CA GLN A 87 -0.69 13.63 3.36
C GLN A 87 0.17 14.04 4.56
N ASP A 88 0.48 15.34 4.62
CA ASP A 88 1.10 15.94 5.79
C ASP A 88 0.07 16.15 6.90
N TYR A 89 0.27 15.47 8.03
CA TYR A 89 -0.52 15.67 9.24
C TYR A 89 0.29 16.53 10.22
N SER A 90 -0.07 17.80 10.34
CA SER A 90 0.61 18.77 11.21
C SER A 90 0.27 18.62 12.70
N GLU A 91 -0.83 17.92 13.01
CA GLU A 91 -1.35 17.78 14.37
C GLU A 91 -1.39 16.32 14.78
N SER A 92 -0.87 16.03 15.98
CA SER A 92 -1.05 14.72 16.59
C SER A 92 -2.44 14.62 17.20
N LEU A 93 -3.02 13.41 17.15
CA LEU A 93 -4.31 13.16 17.81
C LEU A 93 -4.18 13.46 19.32
N PRO A 94 -5.18 14.13 19.93
CA PRO A 94 -5.13 14.46 21.33
C PRO A 94 -5.03 13.18 22.17
N ALA A 95 -4.21 13.24 23.22
CA ALA A 95 -4.20 12.16 24.21
C ALA A 95 -5.60 12.01 24.80
N PRO A 96 -6.10 10.78 25.01
CA PRO A 96 -7.40 10.57 25.63
C PRO A 96 -7.41 11.22 27.02
N ALA A 97 -8.44 12.02 27.30
CA ALA A 97 -8.57 12.77 28.56
C ALA A 97 -8.62 11.88 29.81
N CYS A 98 -8.96 10.59 29.66
CA CYS A 98 -8.88 9.58 30.70
C CYS A 98 -8.83 8.16 30.10
N CYS A 99 -8.26 7.20 30.83
CA CYS A 99 -8.33 5.80 30.44
C CYS A 99 -9.79 5.30 30.49
N PRO A 100 -10.27 4.56 29.48
CA PRO A 100 -11.62 3.98 29.48
C PRO A 100 -11.85 2.95 30.60
N VAL A 101 -10.77 2.50 31.26
CA VAL A 101 -10.77 1.59 32.41
C VAL A 101 -10.05 2.24 33.60
N THR A 102 -10.63 3.29 34.17
CA THR A 102 -10.27 3.68 35.54
C THR A 102 -11.32 3.13 36.50
N LYS A 103 -10.87 2.50 37.61
CA LYS A 103 -11.72 2.16 38.77
C LYS A 103 -12.44 3.39 39.40
N LYS A 104 -12.29 4.59 38.83
CA LYS A 104 -12.83 5.87 39.34
C LYS A 104 -13.35 6.81 38.23
N GLY A 105 -13.82 6.28 37.09
CA GLY A 105 -14.39 7.11 36.03
C GLY A 105 -15.62 6.46 35.40
N LYS A 106 -16.77 7.15 35.42
CA LYS A 106 -17.97 6.73 34.69
C LYS A 106 -17.70 6.85 33.18
N TYR A 107 -17.82 5.75 32.46
CA TYR A 107 -17.77 5.74 31.00
C TYR A 107 -18.93 6.57 30.42
N PRO A 108 -18.69 7.49 29.47
CA PRO A 108 -19.73 8.35 28.91
C PRO A 108 -20.60 7.69 27.84
N GLY A 109 -20.31 6.44 27.43
CA GLY A 109 -21.12 5.69 26.47
C GLY A 109 -22.19 4.81 27.14
N GLU A 110 -23.26 4.51 26.40
CA GLU A 110 -24.28 3.56 26.83
C GLU A 110 -23.66 2.18 27.02
N MET A 111 -23.70 1.66 28.25
CA MET A 111 -23.42 0.24 28.49
C MET A 111 -24.45 -0.57 27.70
N ARG A 112 -23.98 -1.33 26.71
CA ARG A 112 -24.80 -2.37 26.09
C ARG A 112 -25.10 -3.42 27.16
N ARG A 113 -26.40 -3.60 27.45
CA ARG A 113 -26.93 -4.59 28.40
C ARG A 113 -26.69 -6.02 27.91
#